data_AF-A0AAD5UV51-F1
#
_entry.id   AF-A0AAD5UV51-F1
#
_cell.length_a   1.000
_cell.length_b   1.000
_cell.length_c   1.000
_cell.angle_alpha   90.00
_cell.angle_beta   90.00
_cell.angle_gamma   90.00
#
_symmetry.space_group_name_H-M   'P 1'
#
loop_
_entity.id
_entity.type
_entity.pdbx_description
1 polymer ?
#
loop_
_entity_poly.entity_id
_entity_poly.type
_entity_poly.pdbx_seq_one_letter_code
_entity_poly.pdbx_strand_id
1 'polypeptide(L)'
;MAHLLSESGTLVKELWPPGLVKLLLATEVGTSDDQDWVPRDEEELHNWCFVGRNLGSHDRTRRHALTYIESGVDSPRTQVSVRVQGFVERATLATLGNWQGSETHAQKAIQSLILGPGRDGATVFAQQMGAIAFLKAYIRRQIGYPGRTEGVSSVLHLQRRVFSRVREGEEYIDLAPSEDPSYDAAKIRARWAVSGRIEIGRRTTEGKIIRCAHYLIRPGDFVEAIITFDIATYGTGNGKGCQVHLALEQLVQIESRKEKTTGNEKRERLITKGFVFDDDMEGGEEEVEKIQDGEVSAKSDEVEMMEFPGIMIAEIFESMDFVDLAILAESGTGFQEIARIVLNLRYNRMIERFYPRAMDVRRMLNETSSVISGSFVLEYAFYHRLWKCNDLDIYTRAVDADAWEEFFKRVGYVRQREEDEGGEEGEDEDEEVEPFYNPRIKEIRTLRRTQPDSLVDIMVSDTSNALQPLLGFWNSCLQNFATCNTFTFAYPRNTFRQKGHVTGMWRQDDRVPYLAEKYVARGFTIATPRRAPRHMEQPPLVRRRLNDHFSWSLNISNGRSGDDFVEADMGGLVGEGGDLEGVVWCDAGVLLF
;
A
#
# COMPACT_ATOMS: atom_id res chain seq x y z
N MET A 1 -25.53 9.43 -24.06
CA MET A 1 -24.15 9.70 -23.52
C MET A 1 -23.28 9.98 -24.72
N ALA A 2 -22.48 11.05 -24.71
CA ALA A 2 -21.86 11.56 -25.91
C ALA A 2 -20.52 10.87 -26.27
N HIS A 3 -20.30 10.64 -27.56
CA HIS A 3 -19.06 10.22 -28.17
C HIS A 3 -18.38 11.37 -28.91
N LEU A 4 -17.05 11.33 -28.94
CA LEU A 4 -16.25 12.33 -29.65
C LEU A 4 -16.04 11.93 -31.11
N LEU A 5 -16.15 12.92 -31.99
CA LEU A 5 -15.85 12.82 -33.42
C LEU A 5 -14.50 13.43 -33.74
N SER A 6 -13.79 12.84 -34.69
CA SER A 6 -12.59 13.40 -35.29
C SER A 6 -12.91 14.52 -36.27
N GLU A 7 -11.87 15.19 -36.77
CA GLU A 7 -11.99 16.15 -37.88
C GLU A 7 -12.58 15.53 -39.16
N SER A 8 -12.37 14.22 -39.38
CA SER A 8 -12.96 13.48 -40.50
C SER A 8 -14.41 13.04 -40.26
N GLY A 9 -14.97 13.27 -39.06
CA GLY A 9 -16.30 12.80 -38.68
C GLY A 9 -16.33 11.32 -38.29
N THR A 10 -15.18 10.69 -38.11
CA THR A 10 -15.05 9.31 -37.60
C THR A 10 -15.10 9.34 -36.08
N LEU A 11 -15.62 8.29 -35.44
CA LEU A 11 -15.59 8.21 -33.99
C LEU A 11 -14.16 8.10 -33.48
N VAL A 12 -13.77 8.95 -32.52
CA VAL A 12 -12.42 8.94 -31.96
C VAL A 12 -12.09 7.56 -31.34
N LYS A 13 -13.08 6.89 -30.75
CA LYS A 13 -12.92 5.52 -30.22
C LYS A 13 -12.51 4.49 -31.28
N GLU A 14 -12.84 4.73 -32.55
CA GLU A 14 -12.52 3.84 -33.67
C GLU A 14 -11.12 4.07 -34.26
N LEU A 15 -10.49 5.19 -33.91
CA LEU A 15 -9.18 5.56 -34.43
C LEU A 15 -8.02 4.95 -33.64
N TRP A 16 -8.28 4.41 -32.46
CA TRP A 16 -7.26 3.68 -31.69
C TRP A 16 -6.78 2.42 -32.44
N PRO A 17 -5.53 1.97 -32.22
CA PRO A 17 -4.97 0.82 -32.93
C PRO A 17 -5.89 -0.42 -32.93
N PRO A 18 -5.97 -1.13 -34.07
CA PRO A 18 -6.85 -2.29 -34.25
C PRO A 18 -6.41 -3.46 -33.35
N GLY A 19 -6.95 -3.48 -32.15
CA GLY A 19 -6.62 -4.42 -31.07
C GLY A 19 -7.22 -3.96 -29.75
N LEU A 20 -7.14 -2.65 -29.49
CA LEU A 20 -7.79 -2.00 -28.35
C LEU A 20 -9.30 -1.86 -28.56
N VAL A 21 -9.72 -1.61 -29.81
CA VAL A 21 -11.10 -1.23 -30.18
C VAL A 21 -12.00 -2.41 -30.51
N LYS A 22 -11.46 -3.52 -31.02
CA LYS A 22 -12.27 -4.64 -31.58
C LYS A 22 -13.32 -5.18 -30.61
N LEU A 23 -13.11 -5.01 -29.31
CA LEU A 23 -14.07 -5.41 -28.29
C LEU A 23 -15.26 -4.44 -28.20
N LEU A 24 -15.09 -3.12 -28.37
CA LEU A 24 -16.11 -2.09 -28.07
C LEU A 24 -17.30 -2.05 -29.05
N LEU A 25 -17.14 -2.55 -30.27
CA LEU A 25 -18.12 -2.38 -31.34
C LEU A 25 -19.30 -3.37 -31.30
N ALA A 26 -19.25 -4.39 -30.45
CA ALA A 26 -20.23 -5.48 -30.48
C ALA A 26 -21.60 -5.14 -29.86
N THR A 27 -21.73 -4.05 -29.10
CA THR A 27 -22.89 -3.87 -28.20
C THR A 27 -23.88 -2.78 -28.60
N GLU A 28 -23.54 -1.76 -29.39
CA GLU A 28 -24.41 -0.57 -29.52
C GLU A 28 -24.33 0.11 -30.90
N VAL A 29 -24.82 -0.57 -31.94
CA VAL A 29 -25.24 0.09 -33.20
C VAL A 29 -26.74 -0.11 -33.39
N GLY A 30 -27.51 0.18 -32.34
CA GLY A 30 -28.91 0.56 -32.48
C GLY A 30 -28.96 2.01 -32.96
N THR A 31 -30.04 2.40 -33.62
CA THR A 31 -30.31 3.77 -34.12
C THR A 31 -29.83 4.84 -33.13
N SER A 32 -28.67 5.42 -33.40
CA SER A 32 -28.09 6.43 -32.52
C SER A 32 -28.76 7.75 -32.81
N ASP A 33 -29.26 8.39 -31.74
CA ASP A 33 -29.88 9.70 -31.83
C ASP A 33 -28.79 10.76 -32.04
N ASP A 34 -29.14 11.89 -32.66
CA ASP A 34 -28.20 13.01 -32.88
C ASP A 34 -27.54 13.52 -31.57
N GLN A 35 -28.12 13.20 -30.41
CA GLN A 35 -27.60 13.55 -29.08
C GLN A 35 -26.39 12.72 -28.63
N ASP A 36 -26.09 11.60 -29.30
CA ASP A 36 -25.00 10.69 -28.91
C ASP A 36 -23.63 11.16 -29.39
N TRP A 37 -23.54 12.22 -30.17
CA TRP A 37 -22.28 12.73 -30.73
C TRP A 37 -22.03 14.14 -30.24
N VAL A 38 -20.78 14.46 -29.89
CA VAL A 38 -20.38 15.85 -29.59
C VAL A 38 -20.27 16.63 -30.90
N PRO A 39 -21.05 17.72 -31.08
CA PRO A 39 -20.96 18.55 -32.26
C PRO A 39 -19.60 19.24 -32.41
N ARG A 40 -19.23 19.54 -33.66
CA ARG A 40 -17.89 20.05 -34.00
C ARG A 40 -17.85 21.55 -34.23
N ASP A 41 -18.99 22.16 -34.49
CA ASP A 41 -19.11 23.61 -34.57
C ASP A 41 -19.98 24.16 -33.44
N GLU A 42 -19.89 25.47 -33.28
CA GLU A 42 -20.51 26.17 -32.16
C GLU A 42 -22.03 26.31 -32.32
N GLU A 43 -22.53 26.36 -33.55
CA GLU A 43 -23.96 26.48 -33.85
C GLU A 43 -24.68 25.17 -33.51
N GLU A 44 -24.11 24.03 -33.92
CA GLU A 44 -24.62 22.72 -33.53
C GLU A 44 -24.52 22.50 -32.01
N LEU A 45 -23.41 22.91 -31.36
CA LEU A 45 -23.30 22.84 -29.89
C LEU A 45 -24.41 23.62 -29.18
N HIS A 46 -24.79 24.78 -29.73
CA HIS A 46 -25.89 25.60 -29.23
C HIS A 46 -27.26 24.93 -29.33
N ASN A 47 -27.45 24.05 -30.31
CA ASN A 47 -28.66 23.27 -30.47
C ASN A 47 -28.62 21.95 -29.66
N TRP A 48 -27.43 21.49 -29.31
CA TRP A 48 -27.20 20.22 -28.61
C TRP A 48 -27.19 20.36 -27.08
N CYS A 49 -26.57 21.41 -26.55
CA CYS A 49 -26.39 21.59 -25.11
C CYS A 49 -26.50 23.05 -24.69
N PHE A 50 -26.71 23.29 -23.40
CA PHE A 50 -26.65 24.62 -22.81
C PHE A 50 -25.97 24.59 -21.45
N VAL A 51 -25.34 25.72 -21.08
CA VAL A 51 -24.75 25.88 -19.74
C VAL A 51 -25.75 26.54 -18.81
N GLY A 52 -26.39 25.73 -17.98
CA GLY A 52 -27.45 26.13 -17.08
C GLY A 52 -27.01 26.30 -15.64
N ARG A 53 -27.99 26.57 -14.77
CA ARG A 53 -27.82 26.41 -13.32
C ARG A 53 -27.78 24.91 -12.99
N ASN A 54 -26.75 24.46 -12.29
CA ASN A 54 -26.70 23.13 -11.72
C ASN A 54 -27.66 23.07 -10.53
N LEU A 55 -28.79 22.37 -10.71
CA LEU A 55 -29.83 22.25 -9.69
C LEU A 55 -29.42 21.30 -8.56
N GLY A 56 -28.54 20.33 -8.83
CA GLY A 56 -28.00 19.41 -7.83
C GLY A 56 -26.81 19.95 -7.05
N SER A 57 -26.19 21.04 -7.50
CA SER A 57 -25.07 21.66 -6.79
C SER A 57 -25.54 22.81 -5.92
N HIS A 58 -25.24 22.69 -4.64
CA HIS A 58 -25.42 23.77 -3.69
C HIS A 58 -24.12 24.50 -3.33
N ASP A 59 -22.99 24.09 -3.92
CA ASP A 59 -21.74 24.84 -3.81
C ASP A 59 -21.88 26.13 -4.62
N ARG A 60 -21.76 27.27 -3.93
CA ARG A 60 -21.92 28.58 -4.56
C ARG A 60 -20.90 28.83 -5.66
N THR A 61 -19.77 28.14 -5.63
CA THR A 61 -18.75 28.20 -6.68
C THR A 61 -19.10 27.31 -7.87
N ARG A 62 -19.91 26.27 -7.69
CA ARG A 62 -20.24 25.28 -8.73
C ARG A 62 -21.70 25.33 -9.17
N ARG A 63 -22.20 26.53 -9.42
CA ARG A 63 -23.61 26.76 -9.77
C ARG A 63 -23.97 26.40 -11.19
N HIS A 64 -23.02 25.99 -12.02
CA HIS A 64 -23.22 25.76 -13.44
C HIS A 64 -23.03 24.29 -13.80
N ALA A 65 -23.80 23.80 -14.76
CA ALA A 65 -23.66 22.48 -15.36
C ALA A 65 -23.90 22.59 -16.87
N LEU A 66 -23.22 21.74 -17.64
CA LEU A 66 -23.52 21.52 -19.04
C LEU A 66 -24.63 20.47 -19.13
N THR A 67 -25.76 20.82 -19.72
CA THR A 67 -26.95 19.93 -19.83
C THR A 67 -27.41 19.84 -21.27
N TYR A 68 -27.97 18.68 -21.66
CA TYR A 68 -28.56 18.51 -22.99
C TYR A 68 -29.76 19.44 -23.18
N ILE A 69 -30.00 19.85 -24.43
CA ILE A 69 -31.25 20.51 -24.83
C ILE A 69 -32.22 19.41 -25.24
N GLU A 70 -33.17 19.10 -24.35
CA GLU A 70 -34.21 18.12 -24.63
C GLU A 70 -35.37 18.80 -25.40
N SER A 71 -35.93 18.11 -26.39
CA SER A 71 -36.96 18.65 -27.28
C SER A 71 -38.34 18.84 -26.62
N GLY A 72 -38.48 18.53 -25.33
CA GLY A 72 -39.72 18.60 -24.56
C GLY A 72 -39.66 19.61 -23.41
N VAL A 73 -40.75 20.34 -23.19
CA VAL A 73 -40.85 21.41 -22.17
C VAL A 73 -40.68 20.89 -20.73
N ASP A 74 -41.01 19.62 -20.49
CA ASP A 74 -41.05 19.02 -19.15
C ASP A 74 -40.00 17.92 -18.90
N SER A 75 -39.09 17.70 -19.85
CA SER A 75 -38.11 16.62 -19.70
C SER A 75 -37.00 17.03 -18.69
N PRO A 76 -36.59 16.12 -17.78
CA PRO A 76 -35.63 16.42 -16.74
C PRO A 76 -34.26 16.71 -17.34
N ARG A 77 -33.72 17.91 -17.08
CA ARG A 77 -32.41 18.32 -17.60
C ARG A 77 -31.31 17.31 -17.25
N THR A 78 -30.86 16.58 -18.26
CA THR A 78 -29.78 15.61 -18.12
C THR A 78 -28.41 16.27 -18.29
N GLN A 79 -27.47 15.99 -17.38
CA GLN A 79 -26.10 16.50 -17.49
C GLN A 79 -25.36 15.82 -18.65
N VAL A 80 -24.64 16.61 -19.43
CA VAL A 80 -23.83 16.09 -20.53
C VAL A 80 -22.69 15.25 -19.96
N SER A 81 -22.64 13.99 -20.40
CA SER A 81 -21.58 13.03 -20.08
C SER A 81 -20.88 12.62 -21.36
N VAL A 82 -19.56 12.63 -21.36
CA VAL A 82 -18.72 12.35 -22.54
C VAL A 82 -17.84 11.15 -22.25
N ARG A 83 -17.71 10.24 -23.24
CA ARG A 83 -16.75 9.14 -23.16
C ARG A 83 -15.37 9.59 -23.66
N VAL A 84 -14.35 9.27 -22.87
CA VAL A 84 -12.94 9.50 -23.23
C VAL A 84 -12.13 8.22 -23.01
N GLN A 85 -11.07 8.04 -23.80
CA GLN A 85 -10.21 6.86 -23.73
C GLN A 85 -8.74 7.25 -23.65
N GLY A 86 -7.93 6.43 -23.02
CA GLY A 86 -6.49 6.66 -22.94
C GLY A 86 -5.77 5.65 -22.06
N PHE A 87 -4.47 5.84 -21.95
CA PHE A 87 -3.62 5.02 -21.08
C PHE A 87 -3.48 5.66 -19.70
N VAL A 88 -3.64 4.88 -18.65
CA VAL A 88 -3.46 5.38 -17.27
C VAL A 88 -1.99 5.75 -17.07
N GLU A 89 -1.71 7.02 -16.80
CA GLU A 89 -0.37 7.44 -16.35
C GLU A 89 -0.27 7.41 -14.84
N ARG A 90 -1.30 7.94 -14.16
CA ARG A 90 -1.37 8.00 -12.71
C ARG A 90 -2.81 7.95 -12.23
N ALA A 91 -3.05 7.28 -11.11
CA ALA A 91 -4.38 7.10 -10.55
C ALA A 91 -4.36 7.27 -9.02
N THR A 92 -5.38 7.94 -8.48
CA THR A 92 -5.72 7.99 -7.06
C THR A 92 -7.23 7.81 -6.97
N LEU A 93 -7.66 6.55 -6.92
CA LEU A 93 -9.06 6.14 -7.10
C LEU A 93 -9.68 5.52 -5.85
N ALA A 94 -8.96 5.46 -4.72
CA ALA A 94 -9.51 5.01 -3.45
C ALA A 94 -10.74 5.84 -3.06
N THR A 95 -11.70 5.27 -2.32
CA THR A 95 -12.97 5.95 -1.97
C THR A 95 -12.73 7.30 -1.29
N LEU A 96 -11.68 7.42 -0.48
CA LEU A 96 -11.29 8.65 0.21
C LEU A 96 -10.31 9.54 -0.58
N GLY A 97 -9.94 9.15 -1.81
CA GLY A 97 -9.03 9.89 -2.68
C GLY A 97 -7.68 10.15 -2.04
N ASN A 98 -7.20 11.39 -2.13
CA ASN A 98 -5.97 11.87 -1.48
C ASN A 98 -6.21 12.52 -0.10
N TRP A 99 -7.31 12.19 0.58
CA TRP A 99 -7.61 12.75 1.89
C TRP A 99 -6.60 12.32 2.97
N GLN A 100 -6.22 13.25 3.83
CA GLN A 100 -5.17 13.06 4.85
C GLN A 100 -5.74 12.88 6.27
N GLY A 101 -6.99 12.44 6.41
CA GLY A 101 -7.61 12.16 7.71
C GLY A 101 -8.10 13.40 8.50
N SER A 102 -7.84 14.62 8.04
CA SER A 102 -8.29 15.85 8.74
C SER A 102 -9.48 16.53 8.08
N GLU A 103 -10.36 17.13 8.89
CA GLU A 103 -11.53 17.85 8.40
C GLU A 103 -11.18 19.02 7.46
N THR A 104 -10.10 19.75 7.75
CA THR A 104 -9.66 20.89 6.94
C THR A 104 -9.23 20.49 5.53
N HIS A 105 -8.77 19.24 5.36
CA HIS A 105 -8.40 18.65 4.09
C HIS A 105 -9.58 17.98 3.37
N ALA A 106 -10.70 17.70 4.04
CA ALA A 106 -11.86 17.05 3.42
C ALA A 106 -12.39 17.82 2.20
N GLN A 107 -12.45 19.16 2.30
CA GLN A 107 -12.90 20.02 1.20
C GLN A 107 -12.00 19.96 -0.05
N LYS A 108 -10.72 19.60 0.12
CA LYS A 108 -9.69 19.53 -0.93
C LYS A 108 -9.46 18.10 -1.43
N ALA A 109 -10.04 17.11 -0.75
CA ALA A 109 -9.84 15.73 -1.10
C ALA A 109 -10.44 15.43 -2.48
N ILE A 110 -9.61 14.86 -3.33
CA ILE A 110 -9.95 14.50 -4.70
C ILE A 110 -9.55 13.06 -4.99
N GLN A 111 -10.39 12.39 -5.78
CA GLN A 111 -9.97 11.28 -6.61
C GLN A 111 -9.45 11.85 -7.92
N SER A 112 -8.36 11.30 -8.45
CA SER A 112 -7.74 11.81 -9.67
C SER A 112 -7.30 10.68 -10.58
N LEU A 113 -7.37 10.92 -11.89
CA LEU A 113 -6.91 10.03 -12.94
C LEU A 113 -6.26 10.88 -14.03
N ILE A 114 -5.05 10.52 -14.43
CA ILE A 114 -4.33 11.14 -15.53
C ILE A 114 -4.28 10.13 -16.66
N LEU A 115 -4.87 10.49 -17.80
CA LEU A 115 -4.79 9.71 -19.03
C LEU A 115 -3.78 10.33 -19.98
N GLY A 116 -2.95 9.48 -20.57
CA GLY A 116 -1.99 9.84 -21.59
C GLY A 116 -2.28 9.14 -22.93
N PRO A 117 -1.54 9.53 -23.98
CA PRO A 117 -1.68 8.94 -25.32
C PRO A 117 -1.18 7.49 -25.42
N GLY A 118 -0.35 7.04 -24.48
CA GLY A 118 0.46 5.83 -24.65
C GLY A 118 1.47 5.98 -25.78
N ARG A 119 2.08 4.87 -26.20
CA ARG A 119 3.15 4.89 -27.22
C ARG A 119 2.64 5.23 -28.62
N ASP A 120 1.53 4.61 -29.03
CA ASP A 120 1.06 4.62 -30.42
C ASP A 120 -0.25 5.40 -30.61
N GLY A 121 -0.72 6.10 -29.56
CA GLY A 121 -2.02 6.77 -29.54
C GLY A 121 -1.98 8.30 -29.61
N ALA A 122 -0.81 8.90 -29.82
CA ALA A 122 -0.62 10.37 -29.73
C ALA A 122 -1.60 11.16 -30.62
N THR A 123 -1.77 10.74 -31.88
CA THR A 123 -2.66 11.43 -32.83
C THR A 123 -4.14 11.33 -32.42
N VAL A 124 -4.59 10.13 -32.03
CA VAL A 124 -5.98 9.88 -31.61
C VAL A 124 -6.30 10.65 -30.33
N PHE A 125 -5.37 10.61 -29.38
CA PHE A 125 -5.49 11.32 -28.12
C PHE A 125 -5.50 12.84 -28.32
N ALA A 126 -4.73 13.38 -29.26
CA ALA A 126 -4.74 14.80 -29.59
C ALA A 126 -6.11 15.26 -30.14
N GLN A 127 -6.78 14.44 -30.96
CA GLN A 127 -8.13 14.76 -31.46
C GLN A 127 -9.16 14.78 -30.31
N GLN A 128 -9.09 13.83 -29.38
CA GLN A 128 -9.89 13.84 -28.16
C GLN A 128 -9.66 15.12 -27.34
N MET A 129 -8.39 15.49 -27.13
CA MET A 129 -8.02 16.71 -26.40
C MET A 129 -8.55 17.97 -27.08
N GLY A 130 -8.52 18.02 -28.42
CA GLY A 130 -9.10 19.10 -29.21
C GLY A 130 -10.60 19.28 -28.96
N ALA A 131 -11.37 18.19 -29.03
CA ALA A 131 -12.81 18.23 -28.78
C ALA A 131 -13.16 18.63 -27.34
N ILE A 132 -12.41 18.13 -26.35
CA ILE A 132 -12.59 18.54 -24.95
C ILE A 132 -12.21 20.01 -24.73
N ALA A 133 -11.15 20.49 -25.36
CA ALA A 133 -10.76 21.91 -25.31
C ALA A 133 -11.85 22.80 -25.94
N PHE A 134 -12.47 22.36 -27.04
CA PHE A 134 -13.59 23.03 -27.69
C PHE A 134 -14.80 23.16 -26.75
N LEU A 135 -15.22 22.06 -26.10
CA LEU A 135 -16.29 22.08 -25.10
C LEU A 135 -15.98 23.00 -23.92
N LYS A 136 -14.75 22.97 -23.39
CA LYS A 136 -14.33 23.89 -22.31
C LYS A 136 -14.39 25.36 -22.75
N ALA A 137 -13.98 25.67 -23.98
CA ALA A 137 -14.03 27.02 -24.53
C ALA A 137 -15.48 27.49 -24.74
N TYR A 138 -16.35 26.60 -25.24
CA TYR A 138 -17.79 26.85 -25.34
C TYR A 138 -18.40 27.16 -23.97
N ILE A 139 -18.15 26.31 -22.96
CA ILE A 139 -18.67 26.51 -21.60
C ILE A 139 -18.25 27.88 -21.03
N ARG A 140 -16.97 28.22 -21.18
CA ARG A 140 -16.41 29.50 -20.72
C ARG A 140 -17.11 30.70 -21.36
N ARG A 141 -17.35 30.65 -22.68
CA ARG A 141 -18.07 31.69 -23.41
C ARG A 141 -19.53 31.82 -22.95
N GLN A 142 -20.24 30.71 -22.75
CA GLN A 142 -21.64 30.73 -22.29
C GLN A 142 -21.81 31.38 -20.90
N ILE A 143 -20.82 31.25 -20.01
CA ILE A 143 -20.86 31.88 -18.68
C ILE A 143 -20.36 33.35 -18.74
N GLY A 144 -19.93 33.83 -19.92
CA GLY A 144 -19.43 35.19 -20.11
C GLY A 144 -17.98 35.39 -19.64
N TYR A 145 -17.18 34.32 -19.61
CA TYR A 145 -15.77 34.35 -19.23
C TYR A 145 -14.90 33.81 -20.36
N PRO A 146 -14.55 34.62 -21.38
CA PRO A 146 -13.52 34.26 -22.35
C PRO A 146 -12.15 34.34 -21.65
N GLY A 147 -11.92 33.44 -20.69
CA GLY A 147 -10.66 33.36 -19.96
C GLY A 147 -9.49 33.04 -20.89
N ARG A 148 -8.28 33.14 -20.34
CA ARG A 148 -7.07 32.71 -21.02
C ARG A 148 -7.24 31.27 -21.51
N THR A 149 -6.90 31.02 -22.76
CA THR A 149 -6.81 29.65 -23.29
C THR A 149 -5.89 28.85 -22.37
N GLU A 150 -6.41 27.75 -21.82
CA GLU A 150 -5.57 26.79 -21.11
C GLU A 150 -4.48 26.33 -22.09
N GLY A 151 -3.23 26.25 -21.62
CA GLY A 151 -2.15 25.68 -22.42
C GLY A 151 -2.53 24.27 -22.89
N VAL A 152 -2.07 23.90 -24.07
CA VAL A 152 -2.29 22.54 -24.60
C VAL A 152 -1.56 21.57 -23.68
N SER A 153 -2.32 20.81 -22.89
CA SER A 153 -1.79 19.70 -22.09
C SER A 153 -1.60 18.49 -23.00
N SER A 154 -0.52 17.74 -22.81
CA SER A 154 -0.32 16.44 -23.46
C SER A 154 -1.13 15.31 -22.81
N VAL A 155 -1.71 15.57 -21.64
CA VAL A 155 -2.44 14.59 -20.82
C VAL A 155 -3.83 15.11 -20.43
N LEU A 156 -4.76 14.20 -20.18
CA LEU A 156 -6.12 14.49 -19.73
C LEU A 156 -6.20 14.31 -18.22
N HIS A 157 -6.38 15.41 -17.50
CA HIS A 157 -6.58 15.41 -16.05
C HIS A 157 -8.06 15.26 -15.70
N LEU A 158 -8.41 14.14 -15.10
CA LEU A 158 -9.74 13.83 -14.59
C LEU A 158 -9.69 13.89 -13.07
N GLN A 159 -10.66 14.57 -12.45
CA GLN A 159 -10.71 14.68 -11.00
C GLN A 159 -12.12 14.85 -10.47
N ARG A 160 -12.39 14.23 -9.32
CA ARG A 160 -13.68 14.31 -8.62
C ARG A 160 -13.43 14.65 -7.16
N ARG A 161 -14.25 15.53 -6.59
CA ARG A 161 -14.22 15.77 -5.13
C ARG A 161 -14.80 14.57 -4.40
N VAL A 162 -14.11 14.16 -3.35
CA VAL A 162 -14.53 13.03 -2.50
C VAL A 162 -15.67 13.46 -1.59
N PHE A 163 -15.48 14.56 -0.86
CA PHE A 163 -16.43 15.02 0.15
C PHE A 163 -17.26 16.19 -0.32
N SER A 164 -18.52 16.18 0.10
CA SER A 164 -19.44 17.30 0.06
C SER A 164 -19.88 17.67 1.47
N ARG A 165 -20.27 18.94 1.66
CA ARG A 165 -20.77 19.40 2.95
C ARG A 165 -22.16 18.84 3.18
N VAL A 166 -22.37 18.23 4.34
CA VAL A 166 -23.62 17.58 4.74
C VAL A 166 -24.75 18.58 4.82
N ARG A 167 -25.89 18.21 4.25
CA ARG A 167 -27.14 18.98 4.19
C ARG A 167 -28.30 18.07 4.52
N GLU A 168 -29.34 18.68 5.07
CA GLU A 168 -30.58 17.99 5.40
C GLU A 168 -31.29 17.53 4.12
N GLY A 169 -31.69 16.26 4.07
CA GLY A 169 -32.42 15.66 2.94
C GLY A 169 -31.57 15.15 1.78
N GLU A 170 -30.24 15.34 1.81
CA GLU A 170 -29.34 14.70 0.84
C GLU A 170 -28.93 13.31 1.32
N GLU A 171 -28.87 12.35 0.39
CA GLU A 171 -28.32 11.02 0.64
C GLU A 171 -26.81 11.05 0.47
N TYR A 172 -26.11 10.44 1.42
CA TYR A 172 -24.67 10.29 1.41
C TYR A 172 -24.29 8.82 1.45
N ILE A 173 -23.06 8.53 1.02
CA ILE A 173 -22.56 7.18 1.03
C ILE A 173 -22.13 6.77 2.43
N ASP A 174 -22.73 5.69 2.92
CA ASP A 174 -22.19 4.94 4.04
C ASP A 174 -20.94 4.17 3.61
N LEU A 175 -19.84 4.47 4.28
CA LEU A 175 -18.55 3.85 4.05
C LEU A 175 -18.46 2.54 4.80
N ALA A 176 -18.02 1.49 4.10
CA ALA A 176 -17.69 0.23 4.75
C ALA A 176 -16.41 0.39 5.61
N PRO A 177 -16.20 -0.42 6.66
CA PRO A 177 -14.94 -0.41 7.42
C PRO A 177 -13.69 -0.63 6.57
N SER A 178 -13.81 -1.30 5.42
CA SER A 178 -12.69 -1.47 4.47
C SER A 178 -12.36 -0.20 3.67
N GLU A 179 -13.30 0.76 3.58
CA GLU A 179 -13.13 2.04 2.89
C GLU A 179 -12.64 3.15 3.82
N ASP A 180 -12.92 3.04 5.12
CA ASP A 180 -12.49 3.96 6.18
C ASP A 180 -11.93 3.16 7.39
N PRO A 181 -10.77 2.48 7.23
CA PRO A 181 -10.26 1.56 8.25
C PRO A 181 -9.88 2.22 9.58
N SER A 182 -9.54 3.51 9.55
CA SER A 182 -9.23 4.32 10.74
C SER A 182 -10.45 5.02 11.34
N TYR A 183 -11.63 4.90 10.71
CA TYR A 183 -12.86 5.59 11.06
C TYR A 183 -12.73 7.13 11.09
N ASP A 184 -11.74 7.69 10.40
CA ASP A 184 -11.54 9.14 10.41
C ASP A 184 -12.65 9.84 9.64
N ALA A 185 -13.09 9.28 8.50
CA ALA A 185 -14.18 9.88 7.72
C ALA A 185 -15.49 9.83 8.53
N ALA A 186 -15.71 8.75 9.28
CA ALA A 186 -16.83 8.63 10.21
C ALA A 186 -16.85 9.75 11.28
N LYS A 187 -15.68 10.22 11.76
CA LYS A 187 -15.59 11.33 12.74
C LYS A 187 -16.10 12.67 12.17
N ILE A 188 -15.94 12.90 10.87
CA ILE A 188 -16.36 14.15 10.22
C ILE A 188 -17.71 14.06 9.50
N ARG A 189 -18.37 12.88 9.52
CA ARG A 189 -19.61 12.57 8.78
C ARG A 189 -20.79 13.49 9.05
N ALA A 190 -20.79 14.22 10.17
CA ALA A 190 -21.83 15.19 10.51
C ALA A 190 -21.69 16.51 9.72
N ARG A 191 -20.51 16.80 9.15
CA ARG A 191 -20.18 18.04 8.45
C ARG A 191 -19.75 17.80 7.02
N TRP A 192 -19.06 16.68 6.78
CA TRP A 192 -18.54 16.27 5.49
C TRP A 192 -18.85 14.81 5.25
N ALA A 193 -19.43 14.48 4.11
CA ALA A 193 -19.72 13.10 3.76
C ALA A 193 -19.33 12.82 2.31
N VAL A 194 -19.06 11.55 2.02
CA VAL A 194 -18.70 11.11 0.67
C VAL A 194 -19.95 11.18 -0.20
N SER A 195 -19.94 12.02 -1.22
CA SER A 195 -21.11 12.30 -2.04
C SER A 195 -21.32 11.33 -3.21
N GLY A 196 -20.40 10.39 -3.42
CA GLY A 196 -20.58 9.36 -4.42
C GLY A 196 -19.36 8.46 -4.60
N ARG A 197 -19.55 7.33 -5.30
CA ARG A 197 -18.49 6.39 -5.67
C ARG A 197 -18.24 6.51 -7.17
N ILE A 198 -16.99 6.35 -7.58
CA ILE A 198 -16.67 6.12 -8.99
C ILE A 198 -17.07 4.68 -9.30
N GLU A 199 -17.85 4.49 -10.35
CA GLU A 199 -18.16 3.15 -10.82
C GLU A 199 -16.92 2.60 -11.55
N ILE A 200 -16.27 1.61 -10.95
CA ILE A 200 -15.06 1.02 -11.52
C ILE A 200 -15.36 -0.41 -11.99
N GLY A 201 -15.11 -0.63 -13.28
CA GLY A 201 -15.29 -1.92 -13.92
C GLY A 201 -14.05 -2.38 -14.66
N ARG A 202 -13.99 -3.68 -14.91
CA ARG A 202 -13.05 -4.31 -15.84
C ARG A 202 -13.84 -5.03 -16.91
N ARG A 203 -13.37 -4.93 -18.14
CA ARG A 203 -13.90 -5.70 -19.24
C ARG A 203 -13.27 -7.10 -19.26
N THR A 204 -14.11 -8.11 -19.34
CA THR A 204 -13.71 -9.51 -19.52
C THR A 204 -13.38 -9.79 -20.99
N THR A 205 -12.72 -10.92 -21.27
CA THR A 205 -12.44 -11.39 -22.64
C THR A 205 -13.70 -11.63 -23.47
N GLU A 206 -14.82 -11.94 -22.81
CA GLU A 206 -16.15 -12.09 -23.42
C GLU A 206 -16.82 -10.74 -23.72
N GLY A 207 -16.17 -9.63 -23.39
CA GLY A 207 -16.69 -8.29 -23.60
C GLY A 207 -17.63 -7.78 -22.51
N LYS A 208 -18.01 -8.61 -21.53
CA LYS A 208 -18.84 -8.20 -20.37
C LYS A 208 -18.05 -7.30 -19.42
N ILE A 209 -18.69 -6.25 -18.91
CA ILE A 209 -18.14 -5.39 -17.87
C ILE A 209 -18.50 -5.97 -16.50
N ILE A 210 -17.51 -6.21 -15.66
CA ILE A 210 -17.67 -6.64 -14.27
C ILE A 210 -17.15 -5.56 -13.34
N ARG A 211 -17.83 -5.32 -12.21
CA ARG A 211 -17.35 -4.38 -11.19
C ARG A 211 -16.04 -4.91 -10.59
N CYS A 212 -15.08 -4.03 -10.36
CA CYS A 212 -13.80 -4.41 -9.79
C CYS A 212 -13.31 -3.36 -8.78
N ALA A 213 -12.31 -3.73 -7.98
CA ALA A 213 -11.72 -2.81 -7.01
C ALA A 213 -10.79 -1.79 -7.67
N HIS A 214 -10.72 -0.58 -7.13
CA HIS A 214 -9.96 0.53 -7.70
C HIS A 214 -8.45 0.25 -7.84
N TYR A 215 -7.88 -0.58 -6.95
CA TYR A 215 -6.45 -0.93 -6.98
C TYR A 215 -6.06 -1.87 -8.13
N LEU A 216 -7.04 -2.39 -8.88
CA LEU A 216 -6.80 -3.20 -10.08
C LEU A 216 -6.49 -2.35 -11.32
N ILE A 217 -6.76 -1.04 -11.26
CA ILE A 217 -6.38 -0.08 -12.29
C ILE A 217 -4.94 0.37 -12.04
N ARG A 218 -4.06 0.14 -13.02
CA ARG A 218 -2.60 0.35 -12.91
C ARG A 218 -2.11 1.29 -14.01
N PRO A 219 -0.97 1.98 -13.79
CA PRO A 219 -0.27 2.69 -14.86
C PRO A 219 0.03 1.78 -16.06
N GLY A 220 -0.33 2.24 -17.25
CA GLY A 220 -0.21 1.54 -18.52
C GLY A 220 -1.46 0.78 -18.97
N ASP A 221 -2.51 0.69 -18.14
CA ASP A 221 -3.79 0.13 -18.57
C ASP A 221 -4.46 1.05 -19.59
N PHE A 222 -5.12 0.45 -20.58
CA PHE A 222 -6.00 1.19 -21.48
C PHE A 222 -7.42 1.19 -20.92
N VAL A 223 -7.95 2.38 -20.68
CA VAL A 223 -9.22 2.59 -19.98
C VAL A 223 -10.16 3.47 -20.80
N GLU A 224 -11.46 3.26 -20.57
CA GLU A 224 -12.53 4.18 -20.95
C GLU A 224 -13.07 4.85 -19.69
N ALA A 225 -13.15 6.17 -19.72
CA ALA A 225 -13.72 6.97 -18.65
C ALA A 225 -14.95 7.73 -19.16
N ILE A 226 -15.97 7.81 -18.32
CA ILE A 226 -17.12 8.68 -18.53
C ILE A 226 -16.93 9.88 -17.64
N ILE A 227 -16.99 11.05 -18.27
CA ILE A 227 -16.71 12.32 -17.62
C ILE A 227 -17.88 13.29 -17.75
N THR A 228 -18.03 14.15 -16.75
CA THR A 228 -18.90 15.32 -16.77
C THR A 228 -18.07 16.59 -16.62
N PHE A 229 -18.69 17.75 -16.83
CA PHE A 229 -18.02 19.05 -16.70
C PHE A 229 -18.35 19.69 -15.36
N ASP A 230 -17.34 19.77 -14.50
CA ASP A 230 -17.43 20.37 -13.17
C ASP A 230 -16.97 21.83 -13.22
N ILE A 231 -17.96 22.73 -13.27
CA ILE A 231 -17.74 24.15 -13.60
C ILE A 231 -17.67 24.99 -12.34
N ALA A 232 -16.45 25.39 -11.95
CA ALA A 232 -16.19 26.27 -10.82
C ALA A 232 -16.11 27.74 -11.28
N THR A 233 -16.76 28.62 -10.53
CA THR A 233 -16.71 30.08 -10.68
C THR A 233 -16.21 30.69 -9.37
N TYR A 234 -15.34 31.68 -9.47
CA TYR A 234 -14.72 32.33 -8.31
C TYR A 234 -14.53 33.82 -8.56
N GLY A 235 -14.49 34.62 -7.50
CA GLY A 235 -14.09 36.03 -7.58
C GLY A 235 -12.57 36.15 -7.63
N THR A 236 -12.06 36.99 -8.51
CA THR A 236 -10.65 37.42 -8.54
C THR A 236 -10.59 38.92 -8.25
N GLY A 237 -9.44 39.44 -7.83
CA GLY A 237 -9.27 40.89 -7.64
C GLY A 237 -9.57 41.71 -8.91
N ASN A 238 -9.47 41.08 -10.08
CA ASN A 238 -9.72 41.69 -11.39
C ASN A 238 -11.10 41.30 -11.99
N GLY A 239 -12.01 40.72 -11.21
CA GLY A 239 -13.36 40.37 -11.67
C GLY A 239 -13.81 38.98 -11.26
N LYS A 240 -14.41 38.21 -12.18
CA LYS A 240 -14.86 36.84 -11.94
C LYS A 240 -14.07 35.90 -12.85
N GLY A 241 -13.73 34.73 -12.34
CA GLY A 241 -13.02 33.65 -13.03
C GLY A 241 -13.88 32.39 -13.14
N CYS A 242 -13.55 31.54 -14.11
CA CYS A 242 -14.19 30.26 -14.33
C CYS A 242 -13.14 29.19 -14.65
N GLN A 243 -13.22 28.05 -13.99
CA GLN A 243 -12.42 26.87 -14.25
C GLN A 243 -13.34 25.68 -14.53
N VAL A 244 -13.08 24.99 -15.63
CA VAL A 244 -13.85 23.83 -16.07
C VAL A 244 -13.00 22.60 -15.84
N HIS A 245 -13.36 21.81 -14.83
CA HIS A 245 -12.73 20.53 -14.53
C HIS A 245 -13.47 19.39 -15.21
N LEU A 246 -12.78 18.28 -15.44
CA LEU A 246 -13.37 17.06 -15.97
C LEU A 246 -13.61 16.12 -14.80
N ALA A 247 -14.87 15.94 -14.42
CA ALA A 247 -15.27 15.09 -13.30
C ALA A 247 -15.40 13.64 -13.75
N LEU A 248 -14.73 12.72 -13.06
CA LEU A 248 -14.74 11.29 -13.36
C LEU A 248 -15.95 10.63 -12.70
N GLU A 249 -16.87 10.08 -13.50
CA GLU A 249 -18.08 9.38 -13.01
C GLU A 249 -17.88 7.85 -13.00
N GLN A 250 -17.43 7.31 -14.12
CA GLN A 250 -17.22 5.87 -14.33
C GLN A 250 -15.90 5.62 -15.03
N LEU A 251 -15.28 4.48 -14.70
CA LEU A 251 -14.01 4.04 -15.25
C LEU A 251 -14.06 2.54 -15.56
N VAL A 252 -13.73 2.18 -16.80
CA VAL A 252 -13.70 0.79 -17.26
C VAL A 252 -12.32 0.45 -17.81
N GLN A 253 -11.65 -0.54 -17.24
CA GLN A 253 -10.44 -1.13 -17.83
C GLN A 253 -10.85 -1.94 -19.06
N ILE A 254 -10.47 -1.46 -20.25
CA ILE A 254 -10.74 -2.16 -21.52
C ILE A 254 -9.68 -3.22 -21.75
N GLU A 255 -8.42 -2.83 -21.60
CA GLU A 255 -7.27 -3.72 -21.75
C GLU A 255 -6.32 -3.46 -20.59
N SER A 256 -6.09 -4.49 -19.78
CA SER A 256 -5.01 -4.45 -18.80
C SER A 256 -3.71 -4.30 -19.54
N ARG A 257 -2.75 -3.55 -18.98
CA ARG A 257 -1.38 -3.49 -19.48
C ARG A 257 -0.93 -4.91 -19.82
N LYS A 258 -0.79 -5.21 -21.11
CA LYS A 258 -0.17 -6.47 -21.54
C LYS A 258 1.25 -6.40 -21.02
N GLU A 259 1.54 -7.14 -19.95
CA GLU A 259 2.90 -7.57 -19.68
C GLU A 259 3.36 -8.21 -20.99
N LYS A 260 4.28 -7.55 -21.70
CA LYS A 260 4.74 -8.03 -23.00
C LYS A 260 5.35 -9.41 -22.77
N THR A 261 4.56 -10.44 -22.99
CA THR A 261 5.02 -11.82 -22.98
C THR A 261 5.78 -12.00 -24.29
N THR A 262 7.03 -11.53 -24.35
CA THR A 262 7.96 -11.73 -25.47
C THR A 262 8.36 -13.20 -25.66
N GLY A 263 7.79 -14.12 -24.88
CA GLY A 263 8.07 -15.56 -24.93
C GLY A 263 7.68 -16.25 -26.24
N ASN A 264 6.62 -15.82 -26.95
CA ASN A 264 6.15 -16.56 -28.13
C ASN A 264 6.88 -16.21 -29.44
N GLU A 265 7.30 -14.96 -29.64
CA GLU A 265 8.07 -14.57 -30.84
C GLU A 265 9.50 -15.17 -30.82
N LYS A 266 10.06 -15.43 -29.63
CA LYS A 266 11.35 -16.11 -29.50
C LYS A 266 11.23 -17.62 -29.72
N ARG A 267 10.10 -18.24 -29.36
CA ARG A 267 9.87 -19.68 -29.56
C ARG A 267 9.73 -20.05 -31.03
N GLU A 268 9.07 -19.22 -31.86
CA GLU A 268 9.05 -19.43 -33.32
C GLU A 268 10.41 -19.16 -33.99
N ARG A 269 11.22 -18.22 -33.47
CA ARG A 269 12.60 -18.02 -33.94
C ARG A 269 13.58 -19.13 -33.51
N LEU A 270 13.35 -19.78 -32.37
CA LEU A 270 14.19 -20.88 -31.88
C LEU A 270 13.86 -22.22 -32.55
N ILE A 271 12.60 -22.49 -32.87
CA ILE A 271 12.19 -23.69 -33.64
C ILE A 271 12.75 -23.62 -35.08
N THR A 272 12.85 -22.43 -35.67
CA THR A 272 13.41 -22.23 -37.01
C THR A 272 14.95 -22.34 -37.04
N LYS A 273 15.63 -22.33 -35.88
CA LYS A 273 17.10 -22.37 -35.80
C LYS A 273 17.70 -23.73 -35.38
N GLY A 274 16.89 -24.79 -35.25
CA GLY A 274 17.38 -26.17 -35.26
C GLY A 274 18.46 -26.51 -34.22
N PHE A 275 18.33 -26.03 -32.98
CA PHE A 275 19.21 -26.47 -31.89
C PHE A 275 18.67 -27.75 -31.25
N VAL A 276 19.31 -28.87 -31.59
CA VAL A 276 19.30 -30.11 -30.81
C VAL A 276 20.40 -29.97 -29.75
N PHE A 277 20.08 -30.30 -28.49
CA PHE A 277 21.08 -30.37 -27.43
C PHE A 277 21.74 -31.75 -27.46
N ASP A 278 23.06 -31.78 -27.68
CA ASP A 278 23.90 -32.92 -27.30
C ASP A 278 24.55 -32.60 -25.95
N ASP A 279 24.31 -33.48 -24.99
CA ASP A 279 25.06 -33.60 -23.73
C ASP A 279 26.41 -34.25 -24.06
N ASP A 280 27.52 -33.57 -23.76
CA ASP A 280 28.76 -34.16 -23.23
C ASP A 280 29.81 -33.05 -23.03
N MET A 281 30.20 -32.84 -21.78
CA MET A 281 31.29 -31.94 -21.36
C MET A 281 32.37 -32.77 -20.67
N GLU A 282 33.55 -32.87 -21.30
CA GLU A 282 34.81 -33.16 -20.62
C GLU A 282 35.92 -32.23 -21.10
N GLY A 283 36.55 -31.54 -20.14
CA GLY A 283 38.00 -31.32 -20.05
C GLY A 283 38.69 -30.32 -21.00
N GLY A 284 39.33 -29.31 -20.42
CA GLY A 284 40.35 -28.53 -21.13
C GLY A 284 40.92 -27.37 -20.32
N GLU A 285 42.17 -27.51 -19.90
CA GLU A 285 42.98 -26.60 -19.09
C GLU A 285 43.47 -25.34 -19.84
N GLU A 286 44.03 -24.44 -19.03
CA GLU A 286 44.58 -23.10 -19.25
C GLU A 286 45.40 -22.85 -20.53
N GLU A 287 45.14 -21.71 -21.18
CA GLU A 287 46.15 -20.94 -21.90
C GLU A 287 45.99 -19.44 -21.58
N VAL A 288 47.01 -18.87 -20.93
CA VAL A 288 47.11 -17.43 -20.63
C VAL A 288 47.89 -16.77 -21.76
N GLU A 289 47.18 -16.15 -22.71
CA GLU A 289 47.78 -15.25 -23.70
C GLU A 289 47.72 -13.78 -23.25
N LYS A 290 48.88 -13.12 -23.38
CA LYS A 290 49.09 -11.69 -23.13
C LYS A 290 48.36 -10.87 -24.19
N ILE A 291 47.40 -10.05 -23.76
CA ILE A 291 46.79 -9.01 -24.61
C ILE A 291 47.56 -7.70 -24.43
N GLN A 292 48.06 -7.19 -25.55
CA GLN A 292 48.70 -5.89 -25.71
C GLN A 292 47.69 -4.74 -25.59
N ASP A 293 48.18 -3.60 -25.08
CA ASP A 293 47.50 -2.32 -24.99
C ASP A 293 46.85 -1.90 -26.33
N GLY A 294 45.53 -2.09 -26.40
CA GLY A 294 44.67 -1.46 -27.39
C GLY A 294 43.65 -0.61 -26.65
N GLU A 295 43.60 0.69 -26.95
CA GLU A 295 42.52 1.59 -26.52
C GLU A 295 41.17 1.05 -27.00
N VAL A 296 40.47 0.31 -26.13
CA VAL A 296 39.07 -0.05 -26.32
C VAL A 296 38.24 1.16 -25.89
N SER A 297 37.76 1.90 -26.89
CA SER A 297 36.63 2.81 -26.74
C SER A 297 35.46 2.03 -26.16
N ALA A 298 35.21 2.19 -24.86
CA ALA A 298 34.06 1.62 -24.17
C ALA A 298 32.79 2.28 -24.70
N LYS A 299 32.27 1.75 -25.81
CA LYS A 299 30.83 1.83 -26.07
C LYS A 299 30.18 1.12 -24.90
N SER A 300 29.44 1.88 -24.09
CA SER A 300 28.56 1.30 -23.08
C SER A 300 27.55 0.43 -23.82
N ASP A 301 27.81 -0.87 -23.86
CA ASP A 301 26.79 -1.84 -24.18
C ASP A 301 25.68 -1.61 -23.15
N GLU A 302 24.58 -1.01 -23.61
CA GLU A 302 23.36 -0.91 -22.81
C GLU A 302 22.99 -2.35 -22.46
N VAL A 303 23.29 -2.74 -21.22
CA VAL A 303 22.88 -4.02 -20.67
C VAL A 303 21.35 -3.98 -20.67
N GLU A 304 20.74 -4.61 -21.68
CA GLU A 304 19.31 -4.81 -21.75
C GLU A 304 18.91 -5.55 -20.47
N MET A 305 18.28 -4.83 -19.55
CA MET A 305 17.84 -5.35 -18.26
C MET A 305 16.85 -6.49 -18.53
N MET A 306 17.19 -7.69 -18.06
CA MET A 306 16.38 -8.89 -18.26
C MET A 306 15.00 -8.65 -17.62
N GLU A 307 13.94 -8.55 -18.42
CA GLU A 307 12.59 -8.33 -17.92
C GLU A 307 12.02 -9.65 -17.35
N PHE A 308 11.92 -9.74 -16.02
CA PHE A 308 11.28 -10.86 -15.34
C PHE A 308 9.74 -10.71 -15.39
N PRO A 309 8.96 -11.78 -15.69
CA PRO A 309 7.50 -11.77 -15.55
C PRO A 309 7.05 -11.31 -14.16
N GLY A 310 5.93 -10.59 -14.08
CA GLY A 310 5.46 -10.02 -12.81
C GLY A 310 5.25 -11.04 -11.69
N ILE A 311 4.88 -12.28 -12.06
CA ILE A 311 4.77 -13.40 -11.13
C ILE A 311 6.14 -13.87 -10.59
N MET A 312 7.17 -13.94 -11.44
CA MET A 312 8.53 -14.27 -10.99
C MET A 312 9.07 -13.16 -10.09
N ILE A 313 8.79 -11.90 -10.43
CA ILE A 313 9.19 -10.78 -9.57
C ILE A 313 8.54 -10.94 -8.19
N ALA A 314 7.24 -11.22 -8.12
CA ALA A 314 6.56 -11.46 -6.86
C ALA A 314 7.16 -12.64 -6.09
N GLU A 315 7.45 -13.77 -6.75
CA GLU A 315 8.12 -14.93 -6.16
C GLU A 315 9.53 -14.61 -5.65
N ILE A 316 10.30 -13.84 -6.41
CA ILE A 316 11.64 -13.37 -6.02
C ILE A 316 11.52 -12.54 -4.74
N PHE A 317 10.65 -11.53 -4.72
CA PHE A 317 10.44 -10.70 -3.54
C PHE A 317 9.90 -11.49 -2.34
N GLU A 318 9.02 -12.46 -2.58
CA GLU A 318 8.54 -13.34 -1.51
C GLU A 318 9.69 -14.18 -0.93
N SER A 319 10.63 -14.64 -1.77
CA SER A 319 11.79 -15.44 -1.37
C SER A 319 12.92 -14.66 -0.69
N MET A 320 12.95 -13.32 -0.84
CA MET A 320 13.95 -12.45 -0.24
C MET A 320 13.79 -12.36 1.27
N ASP A 321 14.90 -12.43 2.01
CA ASP A 321 14.86 -12.16 3.45
C ASP A 321 14.75 -10.65 3.73
N PHE A 322 14.71 -10.28 5.01
CA PHE A 322 14.58 -8.88 5.38
C PHE A 322 15.75 -8.02 4.90
N VAL A 323 16.98 -8.55 4.92
CA VAL A 323 18.19 -7.82 4.53
C VAL A 323 18.19 -7.60 3.02
N ASP A 324 17.85 -8.63 2.25
CA ASP A 324 17.70 -8.54 0.80
C ASP A 324 16.70 -7.45 0.40
N LEU A 325 15.53 -7.44 1.04
CA LEU A 325 14.48 -6.44 0.79
C LEU A 325 14.91 -5.03 1.17
N ALA A 326 15.67 -4.87 2.25
CA ALA A 326 16.19 -3.57 2.66
C ALA A 326 17.24 -3.04 1.69
N ILE A 327 18.20 -3.88 1.26
CA ILE A 327 19.20 -3.49 0.25
C ILE A 327 18.50 -3.09 -1.06
N LEU A 328 17.47 -3.83 -1.45
CA LEU A 328 16.70 -3.52 -2.65
C LEU A 328 15.91 -2.21 -2.51
N ALA A 329 15.35 -1.93 -1.33
CA ALA A 329 14.69 -0.66 -1.04
C ALA A 329 15.63 0.54 -1.23
N GLU A 330 16.91 0.44 -0.86
CA GLU A 330 17.91 1.49 -1.09
C GLU A 330 18.17 1.79 -2.59
N SER A 331 17.77 0.88 -3.49
CA SER A 331 17.98 1.06 -4.94
C SER A 331 17.00 2.05 -5.58
N GLY A 332 15.95 2.49 -4.87
CA GLY A 332 15.08 3.57 -5.30
C GLY A 332 13.65 3.48 -4.78
N THR A 333 12.91 4.59 -4.90
CA THR A 333 11.54 4.73 -4.32
C THR A 333 10.53 3.70 -4.80
N GLY A 334 10.67 3.20 -6.04
CA GLY A 334 9.85 2.09 -6.54
C GLY A 334 10.09 0.78 -5.79
N PHE A 335 11.35 0.47 -5.49
CA PHE A 335 11.72 -0.72 -4.73
C PHE A 335 11.40 -0.57 -3.24
N GLN A 336 11.51 0.63 -2.67
CA GLN A 336 11.04 0.92 -1.31
C GLN A 336 9.56 0.56 -1.14
N GLU A 337 8.73 1.00 -2.09
CA GLU A 337 7.30 0.70 -2.07
C GLU A 337 7.02 -0.80 -2.17
N ILE A 338 7.74 -1.51 -3.07
CA ILE A 338 7.58 -2.96 -3.22
C ILE A 338 8.02 -3.70 -1.95
N ALA A 339 9.20 -3.40 -1.42
CA ALA A 339 9.71 -4.00 -0.19
C ALA A 339 8.71 -3.79 0.96
N ARG A 340 8.17 -2.58 1.10
CA ARG A 340 7.14 -2.25 2.09
C ARG A 340 5.87 -3.08 1.94
N ILE A 341 5.35 -3.22 0.72
CA ILE A 341 4.17 -4.04 0.43
C ILE A 341 4.43 -5.51 0.81
N VAL A 342 5.58 -6.06 0.38
CA VAL A 342 5.97 -7.45 0.64
C VAL A 342 6.08 -7.72 2.13
N LEU A 343 6.77 -6.84 2.85
CA LEU A 343 6.93 -6.89 4.30
C LEU A 343 5.59 -6.79 5.04
N ASN A 344 4.69 -5.88 4.62
CA ASN A 344 3.36 -5.76 5.22
C ASN A 344 2.50 -7.02 4.99
N LEU A 345 2.50 -7.56 3.76
CA LEU A 345 1.81 -8.81 3.44
C LEU A 345 2.35 -9.98 4.26
N ARG A 346 3.68 -10.07 4.39
CA ARG A 346 4.36 -11.08 5.21
C ARG A 346 3.93 -10.99 6.67
N TYR A 347 3.92 -9.79 7.25
CA TYR A 347 3.50 -9.59 8.63
C TYR A 347 2.05 -10.05 8.85
N ASN A 348 1.14 -9.65 7.97
CA ASN A 348 -0.26 -10.03 8.07
C ASN A 348 -0.45 -11.55 7.95
N ARG A 349 0.18 -12.20 6.96
CA ARG A 349 0.13 -13.67 6.80
C ARG A 349 0.67 -14.42 8.03
N MET A 350 1.69 -13.88 8.69
CA MET A 350 2.24 -14.47 9.90
C MET A 350 1.28 -14.35 11.08
N ILE A 351 0.66 -13.18 11.28
CA ILE A 351 -0.36 -12.97 12.32
C ILE A 351 -1.57 -13.89 12.08
N GLU A 352 -1.99 -14.08 10.83
CA GLU A 352 -3.15 -14.88 10.45
C GLU A 352 -3.11 -16.34 10.89
N ARG A 353 -1.92 -16.86 11.22
CA ARG A 353 -1.75 -18.18 11.83
C ARG A 353 -2.35 -18.25 13.23
N PHE A 354 -2.31 -17.15 13.97
CA PHE A 354 -2.79 -17.05 15.34
C PHE A 354 -4.21 -16.45 15.37
N TYR A 355 -4.47 -15.42 14.57
CA TYR A 355 -5.75 -14.72 14.58
C TYR A 355 -6.29 -14.46 13.15
N PRO A 356 -7.53 -14.84 12.79
CA PRO A 356 -8.02 -14.83 11.40
C PRO A 356 -7.95 -13.49 10.64
N ARG A 357 -7.93 -12.37 11.36
CA ARG A 357 -7.87 -11.02 10.78
C ARG A 357 -6.66 -10.28 11.34
N ALA A 358 -5.54 -10.26 10.60
CA ALA A 358 -4.31 -9.61 11.06
C ALA A 358 -4.50 -8.14 11.47
N MET A 359 -5.36 -7.42 10.76
CA MET A 359 -5.64 -6.02 11.06
C MET A 359 -6.30 -5.80 12.43
N ASP A 360 -7.06 -6.77 12.95
CA ASP A 360 -7.62 -6.68 14.29
C ASP A 360 -6.51 -6.78 15.35
N VAL A 361 -5.54 -7.66 15.16
CA VAL A 361 -4.36 -7.77 16.05
C VAL A 361 -3.52 -6.50 16.00
N ARG A 362 -3.26 -5.96 14.79
CA ARG A 362 -2.50 -4.71 14.64
C ARG A 362 -3.21 -3.52 15.27
N ARG A 363 -4.54 -3.47 15.18
CA ARG A 363 -5.36 -2.49 15.91
C ARG A 363 -5.19 -2.65 17.41
N MET A 364 -5.29 -3.89 17.92
CA MET A 364 -5.13 -4.19 19.34
C MET A 364 -3.73 -3.81 19.87
N LEU A 365 -2.66 -4.07 19.10
CA LEU A 365 -1.29 -3.61 19.41
C LEU A 365 -1.24 -2.08 19.56
N ASN A 366 -1.91 -1.35 18.66
CA ASN A 366 -1.96 0.10 18.69
C ASN A 366 -2.76 0.64 19.89
N GLU A 367 -3.96 0.11 20.12
CA GLU A 367 -4.87 0.56 21.19
C GLU A 367 -4.30 0.32 22.58
N THR A 368 -3.56 -0.78 22.76
CA THR A 368 -3.00 -1.17 24.06
C THR A 368 -1.53 -0.77 24.22
N SER A 369 -0.92 -0.15 23.22
CA SER A 369 0.54 0.10 23.19
C SER A 369 1.34 -1.17 23.51
N SER A 370 0.93 -2.29 22.92
CA SER A 370 1.57 -3.59 23.09
C SER A 370 2.47 -3.91 21.91
N VAL A 371 3.39 -4.86 22.09
CA VAL A 371 4.31 -5.29 21.02
C VAL A 371 4.36 -6.81 20.91
N ILE A 372 4.69 -7.31 19.73
CA ILE A 372 5.04 -8.72 19.49
C ILE A 372 6.57 -8.87 19.56
N SER A 373 7.07 -9.95 20.13
CA SER A 373 8.52 -10.22 20.17
C SER A 373 8.85 -11.70 19.96
N GLY A 374 10.03 -12.14 20.41
CA GLY A 374 10.44 -13.54 20.46
C GLY A 374 10.60 -14.21 19.10
N SER A 375 10.14 -15.45 19.01
CA SER A 375 10.27 -16.31 17.82
C SER A 375 9.62 -15.69 16.59
N PHE A 376 8.50 -14.99 16.76
CA PHE A 376 7.75 -14.39 15.67
C PHE A 376 8.58 -13.36 14.90
N VAL A 377 9.23 -12.43 15.61
CA VAL A 377 10.00 -11.35 14.99
C VAL A 377 11.26 -11.87 14.30
N LEU A 378 11.86 -12.93 14.85
CA LEU A 378 12.99 -13.60 14.22
C LEU A 378 12.57 -14.37 12.95
N GLU A 379 11.45 -15.09 12.96
CA GLU A 379 10.95 -15.73 11.72
C GLU A 379 10.68 -14.67 10.64
N TYR A 380 10.11 -13.53 11.02
CA TYR A 380 9.87 -12.43 10.09
C TYR A 380 11.16 -11.90 9.45
N ALA A 381 12.22 -11.76 10.24
CA ALA A 381 13.53 -11.29 9.79
C ALA A 381 14.23 -12.27 8.83
N PHE A 382 14.14 -13.57 9.09
CA PHE A 382 14.81 -14.64 8.32
C PHE A 382 13.86 -15.44 7.42
N TYR A 383 12.75 -14.82 7.03
CA TYR A 383 11.65 -15.45 6.29
C TYR A 383 12.16 -16.46 5.26
N HIS A 384 11.54 -17.66 5.27
CA HIS A 384 11.79 -18.80 4.37
C HIS A 384 12.97 -19.75 4.61
N ARG A 385 13.84 -19.62 5.61
CA ARG A 385 15.05 -20.47 5.59
C ARG A 385 15.06 -21.76 6.41
N LEU A 386 14.49 -21.88 7.60
CA LEU A 386 14.80 -23.07 8.43
C LEU A 386 13.73 -23.54 9.43
N TRP A 387 12.80 -22.69 9.83
CA TRP A 387 11.83 -23.01 10.89
C TRP A 387 10.63 -22.06 10.83
N LYS A 388 9.54 -22.44 11.50
CA LYS A 388 8.35 -21.60 11.72
C LYS A 388 8.12 -21.46 13.23
N CYS A 389 7.73 -20.26 13.67
CA CYS A 389 7.23 -20.08 15.02
C CYS A 389 5.84 -20.70 15.15
N ASN A 390 5.60 -21.35 16.29
CA ASN A 390 4.30 -21.92 16.68
C ASN A 390 3.71 -21.15 17.88
N ASP A 391 4.46 -20.18 18.38
CA ASP A 391 4.24 -19.33 19.54
C ASP A 391 4.18 -17.86 19.11
N LEU A 392 3.25 -17.10 19.69
CA LEU A 392 3.14 -15.64 19.55
C LEU A 392 3.31 -14.98 20.92
N ASP A 393 4.45 -14.33 21.13
CA ASP A 393 4.76 -13.61 22.36
C ASP A 393 4.28 -12.15 22.28
N ILE A 394 3.29 -11.77 23.09
CA ILE A 394 2.75 -10.41 23.17
C ILE A 394 3.14 -9.79 24.49
N TYR A 395 3.85 -8.67 24.44
CA TYR A 395 4.21 -7.90 25.61
C TYR A 395 3.23 -6.75 25.79
N THR A 396 2.68 -6.62 26.99
CA THR A 396 1.61 -5.66 27.28
C THR A 396 1.71 -5.09 28.69
N ARG A 397 0.94 -4.05 28.96
CA ARG A 397 0.81 -3.44 30.30
C ARG A 397 -0.17 -4.28 31.12
N ALA A 398 0.00 -4.30 32.44
CA ALA A 398 -0.91 -5.00 33.34
C ALA A 398 -2.39 -4.62 33.15
N VAL A 399 -2.67 -3.36 32.82
CA VAL A 399 -4.04 -2.85 32.61
C VAL A 399 -4.71 -3.37 31.33
N ASP A 400 -3.93 -3.89 30.37
CA ASP A 400 -4.44 -4.36 29.06
C ASP A 400 -4.41 -5.89 28.92
N ALA A 401 -3.87 -6.61 29.91
CA ALA A 401 -3.69 -8.06 29.85
C ALA A 401 -5.03 -8.80 29.69
N ASP A 402 -6.06 -8.42 30.45
CA ASP A 402 -7.40 -9.00 30.36
C ASP A 402 -8.03 -8.77 28.97
N ALA A 403 -7.79 -7.59 28.37
CA ALA A 403 -8.30 -7.27 27.06
C ALA A 403 -7.68 -8.15 25.96
N TRP A 404 -6.37 -8.45 26.07
CA TRP A 404 -5.71 -9.40 25.17
C TRP A 404 -6.21 -10.83 25.34
N GLU A 405 -6.43 -11.27 26.57
CA GLU A 405 -6.96 -12.59 26.85
C GLU A 405 -8.36 -12.78 26.25
N GLU A 406 -9.27 -11.85 26.53
CA GLU A 406 -10.61 -11.83 25.95
C GLU A 406 -10.60 -11.73 24.42
N PHE A 407 -9.64 -10.98 23.86
CA PHE A 407 -9.48 -10.85 22.42
C PHE A 407 -9.17 -12.20 21.76
N PHE A 408 -8.25 -13.01 22.30
CA PHE A 408 -7.94 -14.33 21.77
C PHE A 408 -8.99 -15.39 22.11
N LYS A 409 -9.64 -15.32 23.28
CA LYS A 409 -10.75 -16.21 23.65
C LYS A 409 -11.88 -16.19 22.61
N ARG A 410 -12.15 -15.04 21.97
CA ARG A 410 -13.15 -14.90 20.88
C ARG A 410 -12.89 -15.76 19.65
N VAL A 411 -11.64 -16.18 19.42
CA VAL A 411 -11.28 -17.04 18.27
C VAL A 411 -10.86 -18.45 18.71
N GLY A 412 -11.31 -18.86 19.90
CA GLY A 412 -11.22 -20.23 20.39
C GLY A 412 -9.92 -20.58 21.12
N TYR A 413 -9.18 -19.58 21.61
CA TYR A 413 -8.10 -19.84 22.56
C TYR A 413 -8.66 -20.07 23.97
N VAL A 414 -8.03 -20.97 24.72
CA VAL A 414 -8.33 -21.29 26.12
C VAL A 414 -7.07 -21.09 26.94
N ARG A 415 -7.21 -20.65 28.19
CA ARG A 415 -6.07 -20.49 29.11
C ARG A 415 -5.65 -21.88 29.61
N GLN A 416 -4.38 -22.24 29.50
CA GLN A 416 -3.95 -23.63 29.81
C GLN A 416 -4.29 -24.08 31.23
N ARG A 417 -4.27 -23.18 32.22
CA ARG A 417 -4.64 -23.50 33.62
C ARG A 417 -6.08 -24.00 33.78
N GLU A 418 -7.00 -23.54 32.92
CA GLU A 418 -8.42 -23.97 32.96
C GLU A 418 -8.61 -25.42 32.48
N GLU A 419 -7.66 -26.01 31.74
CA GLU A 419 -7.77 -27.40 31.25
C GLU A 419 -7.29 -28.43 32.29
N ASP A 420 -6.36 -28.06 33.17
CA ASP A 420 -5.77 -28.98 34.17
C ASP A 420 -6.61 -29.06 35.47
N GLU A 421 -7.38 -28.01 35.80
CA GLU A 421 -8.25 -27.92 36.99
C GLU A 421 -9.51 -28.82 36.94
N GLY A 422 -9.66 -29.65 35.90
CA GLY A 422 -10.66 -30.73 35.85
C GLY A 422 -10.30 -31.96 36.69
N GLY A 423 -9.10 -32.02 37.27
CA GLY A 423 -8.66 -33.02 38.23
C GLY A 423 -8.70 -32.49 39.66
N GLU A 424 -9.42 -33.19 40.54
CA GLU A 424 -9.55 -33.03 42.00
C GLU A 424 -8.84 -31.82 42.64
N GLU A 425 -9.65 -30.91 43.19
CA GLU A 425 -9.32 -29.76 44.06
C GLU A 425 -8.14 -30.03 45.02
N GLY A 426 -6.91 -29.89 44.50
CA GLY A 426 -5.71 -29.71 45.29
C GLY A 426 -5.61 -28.24 45.65
N GLU A 427 -5.32 -27.94 46.91
CA GLU A 427 -5.00 -26.59 47.37
C GLU A 427 -3.71 -26.13 46.66
N ASP A 428 -3.84 -25.58 45.45
CA ASP A 428 -2.73 -25.09 44.66
C ASP A 428 -2.19 -23.80 45.30
N GLU A 429 -1.07 -23.96 46.00
CA GLU A 429 -0.13 -22.89 46.28
C GLU A 429 0.07 -22.08 45.00
N ASP A 430 -0.11 -20.77 45.06
CA ASP A 430 0.23 -19.86 43.96
C ASP A 430 1.66 -20.22 43.48
N GLU A 431 1.78 -20.95 42.37
CA GLU A 431 3.05 -21.12 41.67
C GLU A 431 3.48 -19.71 41.26
N GLU A 432 4.18 -19.04 42.18
CA GLU A 432 4.87 -17.78 41.94
C GLU A 432 5.59 -17.98 40.61
N VAL A 433 5.26 -17.15 39.63
CA VAL A 433 5.96 -17.09 38.35
C VAL A 433 7.42 -17.17 38.69
N GLU A 434 8.04 -18.33 38.44
CA GLU A 434 9.37 -18.57 38.98
C GLU A 434 10.24 -17.37 38.55
N PRO A 435 11.09 -16.81 39.42
CA PRO A 435 11.93 -15.63 39.15
C PRO A 435 12.90 -15.78 37.96
N PHE A 436 12.75 -16.86 37.20
CA PHE A 436 13.30 -17.19 35.91
C PHE A 436 13.05 -16.17 34.80
N TYR A 437 11.86 -15.60 34.77
CA TYR A 437 11.56 -14.59 33.77
C TYR A 437 12.12 -13.26 34.22
N ASN A 438 12.47 -12.39 33.26
CA ASN A 438 12.97 -11.04 33.54
C ASN A 438 12.22 -10.46 34.75
N PRO A 439 12.89 -9.89 35.77
CA PRO A 439 12.22 -9.36 36.97
C PRO A 439 11.15 -8.30 36.69
N ARG A 440 11.01 -7.88 35.43
CA ARG A 440 9.99 -6.98 34.91
C ARG A 440 8.77 -7.67 34.30
N ILE A 441 8.73 -8.99 34.26
CA ILE A 441 7.53 -9.77 33.89
C ILE A 441 6.76 -10.03 35.18
N LYS A 442 5.58 -9.42 35.30
CA LYS A 442 4.67 -9.62 36.43
C LYS A 442 4.00 -11.00 36.38
N GLU A 443 3.50 -11.37 35.21
CA GLU A 443 2.85 -12.66 34.97
C GLU A 443 2.92 -13.04 33.48
N ILE A 444 2.76 -14.32 33.20
CA ILE A 444 2.64 -14.85 31.84
C ILE A 444 1.29 -15.57 31.74
N ARG A 445 0.47 -15.18 30.77
CA ARG A 445 -0.79 -15.89 30.49
C ARG A 445 -0.66 -16.64 29.17
N THR A 446 -0.52 -17.96 29.28
CA THR A 446 -0.43 -18.84 28.11
C THR A 446 -1.81 -19.29 27.66
N LEU A 447 -2.12 -18.96 26.41
CA LEU A 447 -3.36 -19.32 25.74
C LEU A 447 -3.06 -20.33 24.63
N ARG A 448 -3.84 -21.40 24.56
CA ARG A 448 -3.72 -22.43 23.54
C ARG A 448 -5.00 -22.55 22.72
N ARG A 449 -4.85 -22.73 21.42
CA ARG A 449 -5.93 -23.17 20.53
C ARG A 449 -5.53 -24.52 19.97
N THR A 450 -6.42 -25.51 20.01
CA THR A 450 -6.11 -26.88 19.56
C THR A 450 -6.18 -27.04 18.05
N GLN A 451 -6.96 -26.20 17.35
CA GLN A 451 -7.14 -26.27 15.90
C GLN A 451 -7.13 -24.87 15.25
N PRO A 452 -6.04 -24.46 14.59
CA PRO A 452 -4.72 -25.12 14.57
C PRO A 452 -4.03 -25.04 15.93
N ASP A 453 -3.17 -26.03 16.23
CA ASP A 453 -2.32 -26.05 17.43
C ASP A 453 -1.39 -24.84 17.40
N SER A 454 -1.70 -23.87 18.26
CA SER A 454 -1.00 -22.60 18.33
C SER A 454 -1.04 -22.05 19.74
N LEU A 455 0.06 -21.42 20.14
CA LEU A 455 0.24 -20.84 21.47
C LEU A 455 0.36 -19.32 21.36
N VAL A 456 -0.26 -18.62 22.30
CA VAL A 456 -0.12 -17.18 22.49
C VAL A 456 0.26 -16.93 23.94
N ASP A 457 1.42 -16.33 24.15
CA ASP A 457 1.89 -15.96 25.48
C ASP A 457 1.72 -14.45 25.68
N ILE A 458 0.88 -14.07 26.64
CA ILE A 458 0.70 -12.66 27.05
C ILE A 458 1.68 -12.39 28.19
N MET A 459 2.79 -11.73 27.87
CA MET A 459 3.85 -11.31 28.77
C MET A 459 3.46 -9.97 29.41
N VAL A 460 3.06 -10.00 30.69
CA VAL A 460 2.55 -8.83 31.38
C VAL A 460 3.69 -8.08 32.07
N SER A 461 3.89 -6.82 31.70
CA SER A 461 4.88 -5.94 32.33
C SER A 461 4.50 -5.58 33.77
N ASP A 462 5.49 -5.56 34.67
CA ASP A 462 5.37 -5.01 36.03
C ASP A 462 5.33 -3.46 36.03
N THR A 463 5.57 -2.84 34.88
CA THR A 463 5.51 -1.38 34.70
C THR A 463 4.39 -0.99 33.73
N SER A 464 4.19 0.32 33.57
CA SER A 464 3.30 0.89 32.55
C SER A 464 3.87 0.81 31.12
N ASN A 465 5.06 0.22 30.92
CA ASN A 465 5.70 0.11 29.61
C ASN A 465 5.83 -1.37 29.20
N ALA A 466 5.20 -1.74 28.08
CA ALA A 466 5.23 -3.08 27.51
C ALA A 466 6.66 -3.52 27.08
N LEU A 467 7.58 -2.59 26.80
CA LEU A 467 8.94 -2.90 26.36
C LEU A 467 9.91 -3.17 27.51
N GLN A 468 9.59 -2.75 28.73
CA GLN A 468 10.47 -2.92 29.88
C GLN A 468 10.93 -4.37 30.12
N PRO A 469 10.06 -5.39 29.96
CA PRO A 469 10.46 -6.79 30.11
C PRO A 469 11.31 -7.34 28.95
N LEU A 470 11.36 -6.66 27.81
CA LEU A 470 12.24 -7.07 26.70
C LEU A 470 13.69 -6.66 26.93
N LEU A 471 13.92 -5.49 27.53
CA LEU A 471 15.27 -4.94 27.70
C LEU A 471 16.16 -5.78 28.64
N GLY A 472 15.56 -6.50 29.58
CA GLY A 472 16.26 -7.38 30.51
C GLY A 472 16.27 -8.86 30.11
N PHE A 473 15.80 -9.21 28.91
CA PHE A 473 15.71 -10.61 28.48
C PHE A 473 17.09 -11.29 28.44
N TRP A 474 17.12 -12.61 28.68
CA TRP A 474 18.37 -13.36 28.80
C TRP A 474 19.20 -13.43 27.53
N ASN A 475 18.59 -13.18 26.36
CA ASN A 475 19.23 -13.27 25.05
C ASN A 475 18.95 -12.03 24.20
N SER A 476 20.00 -11.46 23.60
CA SER A 476 19.88 -10.33 22.67
C SER A 476 18.99 -10.63 21.44
N CYS A 477 18.86 -11.89 21.02
CA CYS A 477 17.97 -12.28 19.92
C CYS A 477 16.49 -11.98 20.20
N LEU A 478 16.12 -11.90 21.48
CA LEU A 478 14.74 -11.76 21.94
C LEU A 478 14.39 -10.32 22.32
N GLN A 479 15.29 -9.39 22.06
CA GLN A 479 15.08 -7.96 22.29
C GLN A 479 14.59 -7.24 21.02
N ASN A 480 14.28 -8.00 19.97
CA ASN A 480 13.69 -7.50 18.74
C ASN A 480 12.16 -7.54 18.89
N PHE A 481 11.45 -6.51 18.43
CA PHE A 481 10.00 -6.44 18.60
C PHE A 481 9.30 -5.82 17.39
N ALA A 482 7.99 -6.03 17.29
CA ALA A 482 7.13 -5.47 16.27
C ALA A 482 5.93 -4.76 16.91
N THR A 483 5.64 -3.56 16.46
CA THR A 483 4.44 -2.80 16.83
C THR A 483 3.32 -3.05 15.81
N CYS A 484 2.27 -2.24 15.83
CA CYS A 484 1.25 -2.26 14.79
C CYS A 484 1.80 -1.94 13.39
N ASN A 485 2.92 -1.21 13.26
CA ASN A 485 3.42 -0.72 11.97
C ASN A 485 4.94 -0.69 11.83
N THR A 486 5.69 -1.09 12.85
CA THR A 486 7.14 -0.93 12.88
C THR A 486 7.79 -2.21 13.38
N PHE A 487 8.89 -2.61 12.75
CA PHE A 487 9.77 -3.66 13.27
C PHE A 487 11.04 -3.02 13.79
N THR A 488 11.44 -3.36 15.01
CA THR A 488 12.63 -2.82 15.65
C THR A 488 13.58 -3.95 16.05
N PHE A 489 14.80 -3.84 15.56
CA PHE A 489 15.91 -4.73 15.88
C PHE A 489 16.88 -4.02 16.81
N ALA A 490 16.95 -4.47 18.06
CA ALA A 490 17.85 -3.88 19.05
C ALA A 490 19.32 -4.15 18.69
N TYR A 491 19.63 -5.30 18.12
CA TYR A 491 20.99 -5.65 17.70
C TYR A 491 20.98 -6.15 16.26
N PRO A 492 20.77 -5.27 15.25
CA PRO A 492 20.58 -5.68 13.87
C PRO A 492 21.80 -6.45 13.35
N ARG A 493 23.03 -5.95 13.59
CA ARG A 493 24.27 -6.63 13.17
C ARG A 493 24.40 -8.05 13.73
N ASN A 494 24.05 -8.26 14.99
CA ASN A 494 24.12 -9.59 15.61
C ASN A 494 22.96 -10.46 15.14
N THR A 495 21.74 -9.91 15.13
CA THR A 495 20.52 -10.59 14.68
C THR A 495 20.74 -11.14 13.28
N PHE A 496 21.03 -10.29 12.28
CA PHE A 496 21.19 -10.69 10.88
C PHE A 496 22.43 -11.54 10.59
N ARG A 497 23.40 -11.59 11.51
CA ARG A 497 24.51 -12.58 11.48
C ARG A 497 24.17 -13.87 12.25
N GLN A 498 22.92 -14.03 12.67
CA GLN A 498 22.42 -15.13 13.50
C GLN A 498 23.29 -15.34 14.76
N LYS A 499 23.62 -14.25 15.45
CA LYS A 499 24.39 -14.26 16.70
C LYS A 499 23.53 -13.73 17.85
N GLY A 500 23.51 -14.49 18.95
CA GLY A 500 22.86 -14.09 20.20
C GLY A 500 23.87 -14.00 21.34
N HIS A 501 23.60 -13.14 22.31
CA HIS A 501 24.41 -12.98 23.50
C HIS A 501 23.58 -13.24 24.74
N VAL A 502 24.07 -14.14 25.59
CA VAL A 502 23.48 -14.35 26.91
C VAL A 502 23.86 -13.18 27.81
N THR A 503 22.87 -12.48 28.36
CA THR A 503 23.10 -11.35 29.27
C THR A 503 23.61 -11.88 30.62
N GLY A 504 24.52 -11.13 31.26
CA GLY A 504 25.25 -11.60 32.44
C GLY A 504 24.42 -11.88 33.69
N MET A 505 23.15 -11.45 33.71
CA MET A 505 22.24 -11.60 34.85
C MET A 505 21.79 -13.05 35.09
N TRP A 506 21.99 -13.96 34.13
CA TRP A 506 21.31 -15.26 34.10
C TRP A 506 22.21 -16.46 34.37
N ARG A 507 23.37 -16.28 35.00
CA ARG A 507 24.35 -17.37 35.27
C ARG A 507 23.85 -18.45 36.25
N GLN A 508 22.60 -18.38 36.72
CA GLN A 508 22.08 -19.21 37.80
C GLN A 508 20.85 -20.06 37.41
N ASP A 509 20.36 -19.98 36.17
CA ASP A 509 19.18 -20.76 35.76
C ASP A 509 19.52 -21.94 34.84
N ASP A 510 19.05 -23.13 35.24
CA ASP A 510 19.32 -24.41 34.59
C ASP A 510 18.58 -24.64 33.26
N ARG A 511 17.59 -23.79 32.92
CA ARG A 511 16.87 -23.84 31.62
C ARG A 511 17.54 -23.05 30.52
N VAL A 512 18.45 -22.11 30.85
CA VAL A 512 19.16 -21.30 29.83
C VAL A 512 19.87 -22.18 28.79
N PRO A 513 20.54 -23.29 29.14
CA PRO A 513 21.07 -24.24 28.16
C PRO A 513 20.01 -24.76 27.18
N TYR A 514 18.87 -25.23 27.68
CA TYR A 514 17.76 -25.74 26.85
C TYR A 514 17.18 -24.64 25.93
N LEU A 515 16.97 -23.44 26.47
CA LEU A 515 16.51 -22.31 25.67
C LEU A 515 17.55 -21.87 24.63
N ALA A 516 18.84 -21.90 24.97
CA ALA A 516 19.91 -21.63 24.02
C ALA A 516 19.92 -22.68 22.90
N GLU A 517 19.74 -23.97 23.22
CA GLU A 517 19.62 -25.06 22.25
C GLU A 517 18.45 -24.83 21.27
N LYS A 518 17.29 -24.33 21.73
CA LYS A 518 16.16 -23.92 20.86
C LYS A 518 16.61 -22.92 19.78
N TYR A 519 17.41 -21.92 20.12
CA TYR A 519 17.90 -20.93 19.14
C TYR A 519 19.08 -21.42 18.31
N VAL A 520 19.94 -22.28 18.86
CA VAL A 520 20.98 -22.97 18.09
C VAL A 520 20.37 -23.84 16.99
N ALA A 521 19.32 -24.59 17.29
CA ALA A 521 18.58 -25.38 16.30
C ALA A 521 17.95 -24.51 15.18
N ARG A 522 17.74 -23.22 15.46
CA ARG A 522 17.23 -22.22 14.50
C ARG A 522 18.33 -21.52 13.69
N GLY A 523 19.58 -21.96 13.86
CA GLY A 523 20.76 -21.43 13.15
C GLY A 523 21.53 -20.34 13.91
N PHE A 524 21.15 -20.01 15.15
CA PHE A 524 21.85 -18.97 15.91
C PHE A 524 23.10 -19.50 16.62
N THR A 525 24.18 -18.73 16.56
CA THR A 525 25.33 -18.91 17.46
C THR A 525 25.08 -18.12 18.75
N ILE A 526 24.84 -18.82 19.85
CA ILE A 526 24.62 -18.20 21.17
C ILE A 526 25.95 -18.12 21.93
N ALA A 527 26.47 -16.91 22.10
CA ALA A 527 27.71 -16.64 22.83
C ALA A 527 27.42 -16.42 24.33
N THR A 528 28.15 -17.15 25.17
CA THR A 528 28.13 -16.95 26.63
C THR A 528 29.24 -15.97 27.07
N PRO A 529 29.04 -15.21 28.16
CA PRO A 529 29.98 -14.18 28.62
C PRO A 529 31.41 -14.67 28.87
N ARG A 530 31.64 -15.96 29.12
CA ARG A 530 32.99 -16.52 29.36
C ARG A 530 33.83 -16.66 28.08
N ARG A 531 33.21 -16.60 26.90
CA ARG A 531 33.86 -16.82 25.60
C ARG A 531 33.76 -15.65 24.64
N ALA A 532 33.26 -14.49 25.06
CA ALA A 532 33.14 -13.34 24.16
C ALA A 532 34.55 -12.86 23.73
N PRO A 533 34.96 -13.03 22.46
CA PRO A 533 36.22 -12.48 21.99
C PRO A 533 36.32 -10.96 22.21
N ARG A 534 37.50 -10.47 22.60
CA ARG A 534 37.81 -9.03 22.79
C ARG A 534 37.57 -8.17 21.53
N HIS A 535 37.38 -8.79 20.37
CA HIS A 535 37.17 -8.14 19.07
C HIS A 535 35.69 -8.06 18.65
N MET A 536 34.73 -8.27 19.56
CA MET A 536 33.35 -7.91 19.24
C MET A 536 33.20 -6.40 19.15
N GLU A 537 32.84 -5.92 17.97
CA GLU A 537 32.71 -4.50 17.60
C GLU A 537 31.60 -3.75 18.35
N GLN A 538 30.73 -4.45 19.11
CA GLN A 538 29.69 -3.84 19.94
C GLN A 538 29.76 -4.40 21.36
N PRO A 539 30.01 -3.59 22.40
CA PRO A 539 30.09 -4.10 23.76
C PRO A 539 28.69 -4.56 24.21
N PRO A 540 28.53 -5.83 24.64
CA PRO A 540 27.23 -6.39 25.03
C PRO A 540 26.64 -5.81 26.34
N LEU A 541 27.27 -4.77 26.90
CA LEU A 541 26.97 -4.21 28.22
C LEU A 541 26.68 -2.70 28.20
N VAL A 542 26.60 -2.07 27.03
CA VAL A 542 26.19 -0.67 26.95
C VAL A 542 24.68 -0.60 27.14
N ARG A 543 24.21 0.29 28.04
CA ARG A 543 22.79 0.65 28.14
C ARG A 543 22.30 1.07 26.75
N ARG A 544 21.46 0.25 26.13
CA ARG A 544 20.84 0.55 24.84
C ARG A 544 19.64 1.46 25.06
N ARG A 545 19.40 2.35 24.10
CA ARG A 545 18.14 3.09 24.01
C ARG A 545 17.42 2.63 22.75
N LEU A 546 16.09 2.58 22.83
CA LEU A 546 15.28 2.37 21.63
C LEU A 546 15.56 3.51 20.66
N ASN A 547 15.75 3.18 19.38
CA ASN A 547 16.15 4.12 18.33
C ASN A 547 17.52 4.78 18.55
N ASP A 548 18.43 4.16 19.33
CA ASP A 548 19.83 4.55 19.28
C ASP A 548 20.45 4.21 17.91
N HIS A 549 21.61 4.82 17.61
CA HIS A 549 22.34 4.63 16.35
C HIS A 549 22.84 3.19 16.12
N PHE A 550 22.63 2.29 17.08
CA PHE A 550 22.96 0.87 16.96
C PHE A 550 21.73 -0.02 16.76
N SER A 551 20.53 0.56 16.79
CA SER A 551 19.26 -0.13 16.55
C SER A 551 18.74 0.18 15.14
N TRP A 552 17.89 -0.70 14.62
CA TRP A 552 17.24 -0.46 13.33
C TRP A 552 15.73 -0.58 13.50
N SER A 553 15.00 0.45 13.11
CA SER A 553 13.55 0.45 13.03
C SER A 553 13.10 0.60 11.58
N LEU A 554 12.12 -0.19 11.15
CA LEU A 554 11.53 -0.10 9.83
C LEU A 554 10.02 0.06 9.92
N ASN A 555 9.51 1.15 9.36
CA ASN A 555 8.08 1.42 9.25
C ASN A 555 7.52 0.71 8.01
N ILE A 556 6.49 -0.12 8.20
CA ILE A 556 5.82 -0.87 7.13
C ILE A 556 4.39 -0.36 6.85
N SER A 557 4.01 0.81 7.37
CA SER A 557 2.70 1.41 7.12
C SER A 557 2.60 1.99 5.70
N ASN A 558 1.39 1.97 5.13
CA ASN A 558 1.13 2.43 3.76
C ASN A 558 1.10 3.96 3.59
N GLY A 559 1.32 4.72 4.67
CA GLY A 559 1.32 6.19 4.62
C GLY A 559 2.55 6.70 3.88
N ARG A 560 2.37 7.52 2.84
CA ARG A 560 3.44 8.37 2.31
C ARG A 560 3.62 9.56 3.26
N SER A 561 4.29 9.36 4.38
CA SER A 561 4.95 10.48 5.05
C SER A 561 6.21 10.76 4.24
N GLY A 562 6.34 11.94 3.65
CA GLY A 562 7.55 12.35 2.89
C GLY A 562 8.80 12.54 3.76
N ASP A 563 8.84 11.88 4.91
CA ASP A 563 9.87 11.87 5.94
C ASP A 563 10.09 10.39 6.34
N ASP A 564 10.42 9.56 5.35
CA ASP A 564 10.74 8.15 5.55
C ASP A 564 12.09 8.07 6.29
N PHE A 565 12.02 8.09 7.63
CA PHE A 565 12.99 7.78 8.70
C PHE A 565 12.73 8.62 9.97
N VAL A 566 11.64 9.38 10.04
CA VAL A 566 11.25 10.12 11.26
C VAL A 566 10.58 9.21 12.29
N GLU A 567 10.99 9.42 13.54
CA GLU A 567 10.55 8.81 14.79
C GLU A 567 9.20 8.08 14.71
N ALA A 568 9.23 6.76 14.91
CA ALA A 568 8.02 6.04 15.30
C ALA A 568 7.38 6.81 16.47
N ASP A 569 6.08 7.10 16.38
CA ASP A 569 5.29 7.71 17.45
C ASP A 569 5.22 6.75 18.65
N MET A 570 6.34 6.70 19.37
CA MET A 570 6.57 5.94 20.60
C MET A 570 6.10 6.75 21.81
N GLY A 571 5.50 7.93 21.59
CA GLY A 571 5.06 8.84 22.66
C GLY A 571 4.04 8.18 23.61
N GLY A 572 3.21 7.26 23.10
CA GLY A 572 2.29 6.47 23.94
C GLY A 572 2.95 5.33 24.73
N LEU A 573 4.12 4.84 24.30
CA LEU A 573 4.90 3.80 24.98
C LEU A 573 5.81 4.38 26.08
N VAL A 574 6.10 5.68 26.01
CA VAL A 574 6.90 6.41 27.00
C VAL A 574 5.94 7.27 27.82
N GLY A 575 5.42 6.73 28.93
CA GLY A 575 4.46 7.44 29.77
C GLY A 575 4.97 8.82 30.21
N GLU A 576 4.10 9.84 30.18
CA GLU A 576 4.37 11.18 30.69
C GLU A 576 4.74 11.08 32.20
N GLY A 577 6.02 11.31 32.53
CA GLY A 577 6.48 11.46 33.92
C GLY A 577 7.40 10.36 34.47
N GLY A 578 7.86 9.40 33.66
CA GLY A 578 8.95 8.50 34.05
C GLY A 578 10.29 8.99 33.50
N ASP A 579 11.21 9.42 34.36
CA ASP A 579 12.58 9.79 33.96
C ASP A 579 13.29 8.61 33.26
N LEU A 580 13.25 8.59 31.93
CA LEU A 580 14.34 8.06 31.12
C LEU A 580 15.24 9.24 30.80
N GLU A 581 16.12 9.61 31.72
CA GLU A 581 17.08 10.70 31.50
C GLU A 581 17.86 10.51 30.19
N GLY A 582 17.71 11.49 29.29
CA GLY A 582 18.69 11.86 28.28
C GLY A 582 18.13 12.03 26.88
N VAL A 583 18.03 13.31 26.51
CA VAL A 583 17.62 13.92 25.24
C VAL A 583 18.27 13.31 23.98
N VAL A 584 17.49 13.40 22.91
CA VAL A 584 17.70 13.18 21.46
C VAL A 584 19.02 13.75 20.93
N TRP A 585 19.48 13.20 19.80
CA TRP A 585 20.27 13.78 18.67
C TRP A 585 21.30 12.76 18.17
N CYS A 586 21.08 12.21 16.98
CA CYS A 586 22.14 11.82 16.05
C CYS A 586 21.63 12.01 14.61
N ASP A 587 22.20 13.00 13.91
CA ASP A 587 22.45 12.89 12.47
C ASP A 587 23.29 11.63 12.24
N ALA A 588 22.83 10.73 11.38
CA ALA A 588 23.64 9.59 10.97
C ALA A 588 23.47 9.36 9.47
N GLY A 589 24.49 9.82 8.74
CA GLY A 589 24.76 9.37 7.39
C GLY A 589 24.87 7.85 7.32
N VAL A 590 24.33 7.35 6.21
CA VAL A 590 24.44 6.01 5.66
C VAL A 590 25.81 5.38 5.96
N LEU A 591 25.83 4.37 6.83
CA LEU A 591 26.93 3.42 6.90
C LEU A 591 26.71 2.40 5.77
N LEU A 592 27.48 2.58 4.70
CA LEU A 592 27.69 1.58 3.65
C LEU A 592 28.12 0.24 4.28
N PHE A 593 27.56 -0.85 3.76
CA PHE A 593 27.94 -2.22 4.06
C PHE A 593 29.37 -2.55 3.61
#